data_AF-A0A7G8XCH7-F1
#
_entry.id   AF-A0A7G8XCH7-F1
#
_cell.length_a   1.000
_cell.length_b   1.000
_cell.length_c   1.000
_cell.angle_alpha   90.00
_cell.angle_beta   90.00
_cell.angle_gamma   90.00
#
_symmetry.space_group_name_H-M   'P 1'
#
loop_
_entity.id
_entity.type
_entity.pdbx_description
1 polymer ?
#
loop_
_entity_poly.entity_id
_entity_poly.type
_entity_poly.pdbx_seq_one_letter_code
_entity_poly.pdbx_strand_id
1 'polypeptide(L)' 'MNILMRLFLALLRGQPILRKGVTYRTGKEITIETDRPILAIIDGEVIKSTPLHVAIHEKALNLILTR' A
#
# COMPACT_ATOMS: atom_id res chain seq x y z
N MET A 1 -3.06 7.92 -24.63
CA MET A 1 -3.13 6.93 -23.52
C MET A 1 -2.73 7.61 -22.21
N ASN A 2 -3.64 7.68 -21.23
CA ASN A 2 -3.44 8.31 -19.91
C ASN A 2 -2.25 7.66 -19.15
N ILE A 3 -1.53 8.44 -18.34
CA ILE A 3 -0.48 7.96 -17.42
C ILE A 3 -0.97 6.79 -16.55
N LEU A 4 -2.19 6.83 -16.01
CA LEU A 4 -2.78 5.75 -15.20
C LEU A 4 -2.80 4.42 -15.97
N MET A 5 -3.22 4.45 -17.24
CA MET A 5 -3.28 3.26 -18.09
C MET A 5 -1.87 2.72 -18.38
N ARG A 6 -0.92 3.61 -18.65
CA ARG A 6 0.50 3.24 -18.85
C ARG A 6 1.11 2.60 -17.60
N LEU A 7 0.82 3.13 -16.41
CA LEU A 7 1.32 2.58 -15.14
C LEU A 7 0.68 1.22 -14.88
N PHE A 8 -0.64 1.08 -15.05
CA PHE A 8 -1.32 -0.20 -14.83
C PHE A 8 -0.76 -1.32 -15.73
N LEU A 9 -0.55 -1.08 -17.03
CA LEU A 9 0.08 -2.05 -17.92
C LEU A 9 1.53 -2.39 -17.52
N ALA A 10 2.27 -1.42 -16.96
CA ALA A 10 3.62 -1.67 -16.45
C ALA A 10 3.61 -2.55 -15.18
N LEU A 11 2.62 -2.38 -14.29
CA LEU A 11 2.43 -3.24 -13.11
C LEU A 11 2.19 -4.70 -13.52
N LEU A 12 1.31 -4.94 -14.52
CA LEU A 12 1.01 -6.29 -15.01
C LEU A 12 2.24 -7.01 -15.59
N ARG A 13 3.26 -6.26 -16.02
CA ARG A 13 4.52 -6.80 -16.53
C ARG A 13 5.60 -6.98 -15.46
N GLY A 14 5.29 -6.73 -14.19
CA GLY A 14 6.23 -6.81 -13.08
C GLY A 14 7.34 -5.75 -13.13
N GLN A 15 7.16 -4.67 -13.88
CA GLN A 15 8.16 -3.61 -13.97
C GLN A 15 8.01 -2.63 -12.79
N PRO A 16 9.07 -2.40 -11.99
CA PRO A 16 9.01 -1.44 -10.89
C PRO A 16 8.66 -0.05 -11.42
N ILE A 17 7.59 0.55 -10.89
CA ILE A 17 7.13 1.87 -11.33
C ILE A 17 7.82 2.93 -10.48
N LEU A 18 9.10 3.17 -10.78
CA LEU A 18 9.89 4.24 -10.19
C LEU A 18 10.09 5.37 -11.23
N ARG A 19 8.98 5.84 -11.80
CA ARG A 19 8.98 6.91 -12.83
C ARG A 19 8.14 8.09 -12.36
N LYS A 20 8.36 9.26 -12.98
CA LYS A 20 7.69 10.55 -12.70
C LYS A 20 6.22 10.35 -12.28
N GLY A 21 5.89 10.70 -11.04
CA GLY A 21 4.55 10.60 -10.47
C GLY A 21 4.34 9.43 -9.49
N VAL A 22 5.31 8.52 -9.34
CA VAL A 22 5.27 7.45 -8.33
C VAL A 22 6.51 7.51 -7.46
N THR A 23 6.31 7.49 -6.15
CA THR A 23 7.39 7.47 -5.15
C THR A 23 7.26 6.20 -4.33
N TYR A 24 8.34 5.44 -4.21
CA TYR A 24 8.42 4.27 -3.34
C TYR A 24 9.21 4.62 -2.08
N ARG A 25 8.62 4.37 -0.91
CA ARG A 25 9.26 4.53 0.40
C ARG A 25 8.87 3.34 1.27
N THR A 26 9.76 2.97 2.17
CA THR A 26 9.51 1.94 3.18
C THR A 26 9.66 2.55 4.57
N GLY A 27 8.91 2.03 5.54
CA GLY A 27 8.95 2.45 6.93
C GLY A 27 8.33 1.37 7.81
N LYS A 28 8.79 1.26 9.06
CA LYS A 28 8.18 0.37 10.07
C LYS A 28 6.98 1.03 10.74
N GLU A 29 6.91 2.36 10.69
CA GLU A 29 5.87 3.19 11.29
C GLU A 29 5.52 4.28 10.27
N ILE A 30 4.25 4.32 9.86
CA ILE A 30 3.76 5.18 8.78
C ILE A 30 2.46 5.84 9.24
N THR A 31 2.44 7.16 9.21
CA THR A 31 1.24 7.97 9.41
C THR A 31 0.77 8.53 8.07
N ILE A 32 -0.52 8.37 7.76
CA ILE A 32 -1.15 8.83 6.52
C ILE A 32 -2.26 9.80 6.90
N GLU A 33 -2.12 11.04 6.46
CA GLU A 33 -3.06 12.14 6.70
C GLU A 33 -3.50 12.76 5.38
N THR A 34 -4.72 13.25 5.36
CA THR A 34 -5.33 13.88 4.19
C THR A 34 -6.20 15.05 4.62
N ASP A 35 -6.44 15.99 3.70
CA ASP A 35 -7.28 17.16 3.89
C ASP A 35 -8.77 16.85 4.13
N ARG A 36 -9.20 15.67 3.71
CA ARG A 36 -10.54 15.11 3.92
C ARG A 36 -10.46 13.61 4.19
N PRO A 37 -11.47 12.98 4.80
CA PRO A 37 -11.46 11.54 5.01
C PRO A 37 -11.39 10.76 3.69
N ILE A 38 -10.40 9.86 3.57
CA ILE A 38 -10.24 8.94 2.44
C ILE A 38 -10.32 7.51 2.96
N LEU A 39 -11.19 6.68 2.37
CA LEU A 39 -11.38 5.29 2.75
C LEU A 39 -10.12 4.46 2.47
N ALA A 40 -9.74 3.63 3.43
CA ALA A 40 -8.65 2.67 3.33
C ALA A 40 -9.18 1.26 3.16
N ILE A 41 -8.59 0.53 2.21
CA ILE A 41 -8.83 -0.91 2.01
C ILE A 41 -7.61 -1.65 2.55
N ILE A 42 -7.83 -2.59 3.48
CA ILE A 42 -6.80 -3.43 4.09
C ILE A 42 -7.25 -4.88 3.91
N ASP A 43 -6.39 -5.71 3.33
CA ASP A 43 -6.67 -7.12 3.01
C ASP A 43 -7.98 -7.36 2.23
N GLY A 44 -8.41 -6.38 1.43
CA GLY A 44 -9.63 -6.45 0.61
C GLY A 44 -10.89 -5.90 1.29
N GLU A 45 -10.81 -5.48 2.56
CA GLU A 45 -11.94 -4.94 3.31
C GLU A 45 -11.77 -3.43 3.60
N VAL A 46 -12.88 -2.71 3.66
CA VAL A 46 -12.89 -1.29 4.07
C VAL A 46 -12.89 -1.22 5.59
N ILE A 47 -11.80 -0.77 6.20
CA ILE A 47 -11.68 -0.75 7.67
C ILE A 47 -11.97 0.64 8.25
N LYS A 48 -11.32 1.69 7.73
CA LYS A 48 -11.44 3.06 8.24
C LYS A 48 -11.05 4.10 7.19
N SER A 49 -11.38 5.36 7.47
CA SER A 49 -10.85 6.51 6.73
C SER A 49 -9.60 7.07 7.38
N THR A 50 -8.80 7.83 6.62
CA THR A 50 -7.72 8.66 7.16
C THR A 50 -8.22 9.65 8.23
N PRO A 51 -7.39 9.95 9.26
CA PRO A 51 -5.97 9.59 9.40
C PRO A 51 -5.72 8.12 9.77
N LEU A 52 -4.63 7.56 9.27
CA LEU A 52 -4.21 6.18 9.53
C LEU A 52 -2.82 6.18 10.16
N HIS A 53 -2.65 5.33 11.16
CA HIS A 53 -1.35 4.93 11.66
C HIS A 53 -1.17 3.44 11.36
N VAL A 54 -0.06 3.09 10.73
CA VAL A 54 0.31 1.74 10.30
C VAL A 54 1.67 1.40 10.88
N ALA A 55 1.76 0.30 11.62
CA ALA A 55 2.99 -0.16 12.26
C ALA A 55 3.26 -1.63 11.93
N ILE A 56 4.52 -1.95 11.66
CA ILE A 56 4.99 -3.33 11.50
C ILE A 56 5.38 -3.86 12.87
N HIS A 57 4.64 -4.87 13.33
CA HIS A 57 4.96 -5.62 14.54
C HIS A 57 5.79 -6.85 14.17
N GLU A 58 7.09 -6.80 14.46
CA GLU A 58 7.99 -7.93 14.17
C GLU A 58 7.59 -9.16 14.99
N LYS A 59 7.53 -10.32 14.33
CA LYS A 59 7.22 -11.61 14.95
C LYS A 59 5.89 -11.62 15.73
N ALA A 60 4.91 -10.85 15.28
CA ALA A 60 3.60 -10.76 15.94
C ALA A 60 2.83 -12.09 15.96
N LEU A 61 3.10 -12.99 15.02
CA LEU A 61 2.39 -14.25 14.85
C LEU A 61 3.37 -15.43 14.73
N ASN A 62 3.01 -16.55 15.35
CA ASN A 62 3.64 -17.84 15.10
C ASN A 62 2.75 -18.63 14.14
N LEU A 63 3.22 -18.82 12.91
CA LEU A 63 2.47 -19.58 11.91
C LEU A 63 2.83 -21.06 12.03
N ILE A 64 1.82 -21.94 12.03
CA ILE A 64 2.02 -23.37 11.89
C ILE A 64 2.12 -23.66 10.39
N LEU A 65 3.30 -24.06 9.93
CA LEU A 65 3.49 -24.51 8.56
C LEU A 65 3.07 -25.98 8.47
N THR A 66 1.91 -26.23 7.84
CA THR A 66 1.49 -27.57 7.46
C THR A 66 2.06 -27.91 6.07
N ARG A 67 2.51 -29.15 5.88
CA ARG A 67 2.96 -29.67 4.57
C ARG A 67 1.78 -30.04 3.70
#